data_AF-A0A257VSI0-F1
#
_entry.id   AF-A0A257VSI0-F1
#
_cell.length_a   1.000
_cell.length_b   1.000
_cell.length_c   1.000
_cell.angle_alpha   90.00
_cell.angle_beta   90.00
_cell.angle_gamma   90.00
#
_symmetry.space_group_name_H-M   'P 1'
#
loop_
_entity.id
_entity.type
_entity.pdbx_description
1 polymer ?
#
loop_
_entity_poly.entity_id
_entity_poly.type
_entity_poly.pdbx_seq_one_letter_code
_entity_poly.pdbx_strand_id
1 'polypeptide(L)'
;TQVSRGGRGSLAINGLSNVAAYGGWRKHVKGLQGGEWVRLKAFYKAESVAAENWQIIARLDWQNAAGKRAGEPAYVPWTQRQGDWNELQSETQAPPGTASVYVELYLANAPQGTVWWDDISLERIPPPAARKVNVATVNLRPRNSSGREESVSQFIATIAKTVPANADVILLPEGISIVGTTKSILDVAESIPGPTTQALSTVAKARKAYIVAGIYEKEGHVMYNTAVLIDRHGDIAGKYRKVYLPREEVEKGLTPGTHYPVFQTDFGKVGLMICYDVFFAEPARALANQGADMILMPIWGGDETLAKARAIENGVFLITSGYDQTALRPSPRST
;
A
#
# COMPACT_ATOMS: atom_id res chain seq x y z
N THR A 1 -4.67 3.85 -38.54
CA THR A 1 -4.01 5.04 -37.93
C THR A 1 -2.76 4.56 -37.23
N GLN A 2 -1.62 5.22 -37.41
CA GLN A 2 -0.37 4.83 -36.73
C GLN A 2 -0.54 5.08 -35.23
N VAL A 3 -0.65 4.03 -34.42
CA VAL A 3 -0.63 4.14 -32.96
C VAL A 3 0.82 4.33 -32.55
N SER A 4 1.13 5.46 -31.92
CA SER A 4 2.46 5.74 -31.37
C SER A 4 2.38 6.83 -30.31
N ARG A 5 3.22 6.73 -29.28
CA ARG A 5 3.43 7.79 -28.28
C ARG A 5 4.41 8.86 -28.77
N GLY A 6 5.47 8.46 -29.48
CA GLY A 6 6.57 9.34 -29.91
C GLY A 6 6.73 9.50 -31.44
N GLY A 7 5.74 9.08 -32.22
CA GLY A 7 5.76 9.17 -33.69
C GLY A 7 6.62 8.13 -34.42
N ARG A 8 7.28 7.21 -33.69
CA ARG A 8 8.15 6.15 -34.25
C ARG A 8 7.42 4.83 -34.53
N GLY A 9 6.13 4.74 -34.19
CA GLY A 9 5.32 3.52 -34.30
C GLY A 9 5.43 2.62 -33.06
N SER A 10 4.36 1.87 -32.77
CA SER A 10 4.30 0.91 -31.65
C SER A 10 4.27 -0.54 -32.14
N LEU A 11 4.71 -1.46 -31.28
CA LEU A 11 4.59 -2.91 -31.49
C LEU A 11 3.16 -3.35 -31.18
N ALA A 12 2.42 -3.86 -32.16
CA ALA A 12 1.06 -4.37 -31.96
C ALA A 12 1.03 -5.90 -31.81
N ILE A 13 0.25 -6.42 -30.86
CA ILE A 13 -0.07 -7.84 -30.69
C ILE A 13 -1.59 -7.98 -30.64
N ASN A 14 -2.15 -8.83 -31.49
CA ASN A 14 -3.60 -9.05 -31.64
C ASN A 14 -3.95 -10.51 -31.29
N GLY A 15 -5.13 -10.74 -30.70
CA GLY A 15 -5.61 -12.07 -30.31
C GLY A 15 -6.09 -12.96 -31.46
N LEU A 16 -6.14 -12.45 -32.69
CA LEU A 16 -6.47 -13.15 -33.92
C LEU A 16 -7.80 -13.92 -33.87
N SER A 17 -8.78 -13.41 -33.13
CA SER A 17 -10.07 -14.07 -32.88
C SER A 17 -9.95 -15.48 -32.29
N ASN A 18 -8.82 -15.81 -31.67
CA ASN A 18 -8.54 -17.12 -31.13
C ASN A 18 -8.40 -17.06 -29.60
N VAL A 19 -9.33 -17.70 -28.88
CA VAL A 19 -9.33 -17.71 -27.41
C VAL A 19 -8.12 -18.45 -26.82
N ALA A 20 -7.51 -19.35 -27.59
CA ALA A 20 -6.28 -20.04 -27.22
C ALA A 20 -5.00 -19.26 -27.59
N ALA A 21 -5.11 -18.08 -28.21
CA ALA A 21 -3.95 -17.26 -28.53
C ALA A 21 -3.21 -16.84 -27.25
N TYR A 22 -1.93 -17.15 -27.22
CA TYR A 22 -1.01 -16.81 -26.13
C TYR A 22 0.37 -16.54 -26.72
N GLY A 23 0.96 -15.42 -26.34
CA GLY A 23 2.34 -15.07 -26.71
C GLY A 23 2.44 -13.62 -27.15
N GLY A 24 3.51 -13.30 -27.86
CA GLY A 24 3.77 -11.93 -28.28
C GLY A 24 5.24 -11.71 -28.60
N TRP A 25 5.78 -10.60 -28.11
CA TRP A 25 7.16 -10.23 -28.36
C TRP A 25 8.07 -10.62 -27.21
N ARG A 26 9.28 -11.07 -27.55
CA ARG A 26 10.32 -11.32 -26.57
C ARG A 26 11.68 -10.81 -27.05
N LYS A 27 12.49 -10.31 -26.12
CA LYS A 27 13.88 -9.90 -26.38
C LYS A 27 14.83 -10.57 -25.41
N HIS A 28 15.85 -11.24 -25.93
CA HIS A 28 16.91 -11.84 -25.13
C HIS A 28 17.99 -10.79 -24.83
N VAL A 29 18.22 -10.52 -23.55
CA VAL A 29 19.27 -9.62 -23.08
C VAL A 29 20.32 -10.44 -22.34
N LYS A 30 21.52 -10.52 -22.90
CA LYS A 30 22.64 -11.33 -22.39
C LYS A 30 23.62 -10.49 -21.55
N GLY A 31 24.50 -11.18 -20.82
CA GLY A 31 25.57 -10.55 -20.06
C GLY A 31 25.09 -9.87 -18.79
N LEU A 32 24.03 -10.40 -18.18
CA LEU A 32 23.61 -10.02 -16.83
C LEU A 32 24.33 -10.91 -15.82
N GLN A 33 24.43 -10.45 -14.58
CA GLN A 33 24.96 -11.23 -13.46
C GLN A 33 23.93 -11.27 -12.33
N GLY A 34 23.89 -12.37 -11.59
CA GLY A 34 23.07 -12.47 -10.39
C GLY A 34 23.40 -11.35 -9.40
N GLY A 35 22.36 -10.72 -8.84
CA GLY A 35 22.49 -9.59 -7.93
C GLY A 35 22.47 -8.21 -8.59
N GLU A 36 22.63 -8.11 -9.92
CA GLU A 36 22.46 -6.85 -10.65
C GLU A 36 21.01 -6.36 -10.57
N TRP A 37 20.82 -5.04 -10.52
CA TRP A 37 19.49 -4.45 -10.59
C TRP A 37 19.20 -3.95 -12.00
N VAL A 38 17.97 -4.19 -12.45
CA VAL A 38 17.49 -3.72 -13.74
C VAL A 38 16.14 -3.03 -13.58
N ARG A 39 15.88 -2.06 -14.45
CA ARG A 39 14.59 -1.40 -14.60
C ARG A 39 14.00 -1.75 -15.95
N LEU A 40 12.83 -2.41 -15.95
CA LEU A 40 11.98 -2.53 -17.13
C LEU A 40 11.01 -1.35 -17.13
N LYS A 41 10.92 -0.65 -18.26
CA LYS A 41 9.92 0.39 -18.49
C LYS A 41 9.33 0.22 -19.89
N ALA A 42 8.01 0.31 -19.98
CA ALA A 42 7.28 0.30 -21.25
C ALA A 42 5.95 1.05 -21.10
N PHE A 43 5.37 1.44 -22.23
CA PHE A 43 4.01 1.96 -22.29
C PHE A 43 3.16 1.01 -23.10
N TYR A 44 1.89 0.85 -22.71
CA TYR A 44 0.93 0.15 -23.53
C TYR A 44 -0.39 0.88 -23.67
N LYS A 45 -1.05 0.66 -24.80
CA LYS A 45 -2.45 1.00 -25.06
C LYS A 45 -3.15 -0.28 -25.45
N ALA A 46 -4.38 -0.49 -25.00
CA ALA A 46 -5.14 -1.68 -25.31
C ALA A 46 -6.54 -1.33 -25.81
N GLU A 47 -7.08 -2.20 -26.65
CA GLU A 47 -8.45 -2.12 -27.16
C GLU A 47 -9.06 -3.53 -27.12
N SER A 48 -10.32 -3.63 -26.71
CA SER A 48 -11.07 -4.88 -26.66
C SER A 48 -10.41 -5.99 -25.82
N VAL A 49 -9.64 -5.60 -24.79
CA VAL A 49 -9.06 -6.49 -23.78
C VAL A 49 -9.93 -6.39 -22.52
N ALA A 50 -10.59 -7.47 -22.14
CA ALA A 50 -11.58 -7.47 -21.07
C ALA A 50 -10.96 -7.37 -19.66
N ALA A 51 -9.79 -7.98 -19.47
CA ALA A 51 -9.09 -8.07 -18.20
C ALA A 51 -7.60 -7.78 -18.43
N GLU A 52 -7.25 -6.50 -18.63
CA GLU A 52 -5.88 -6.08 -18.93
C GLU A 52 -4.85 -6.64 -17.93
N ASN A 53 -5.20 -6.71 -16.65
CA ASN A 53 -4.31 -7.16 -15.57
C ASN A 53 -3.81 -8.61 -15.71
N TRP A 54 -4.55 -9.49 -16.40
CA TRP A 54 -4.14 -10.89 -16.58
C TRP A 54 -3.94 -11.27 -18.05
N GLN A 55 -4.53 -10.51 -18.97
CA GLN A 55 -4.42 -10.74 -20.41
C GLN A 55 -3.22 -10.02 -21.03
N ILE A 56 -2.77 -8.90 -20.45
CA ILE A 56 -1.58 -8.18 -20.89
C ILE A 56 -0.44 -8.51 -19.93
N ILE A 57 0.61 -9.15 -20.44
CA ILE A 57 1.69 -9.68 -19.60
C ILE A 57 2.99 -8.98 -19.96
N ALA A 58 3.58 -8.30 -18.97
CA ALA A 58 4.96 -7.85 -19.02
C ALA A 58 5.76 -8.56 -17.92
N ARG A 59 6.80 -9.30 -18.30
CA ARG A 59 7.66 -10.00 -17.33
C ARG A 59 9.12 -10.12 -17.76
N LEU A 60 9.96 -10.39 -16.77
CA LEU A 60 11.37 -10.76 -16.91
C LEU A 60 11.55 -12.24 -16.58
N ASP A 61 11.94 -13.05 -17.57
CA ASP A 61 12.24 -14.48 -17.39
C ASP A 61 13.75 -14.72 -17.37
N TRP A 62 14.30 -14.88 -16.17
CA TRP A 62 15.74 -14.98 -15.90
C TRP A 62 16.30 -16.33 -16.32
N GLN A 63 17.48 -16.33 -16.94
CA GLN A 63 18.16 -17.53 -17.40
C GLN A 63 19.58 -17.60 -16.85
N ASN A 64 20.03 -18.79 -16.46
CA ASN A 64 21.41 -19.08 -16.12
C ASN A 64 22.27 -19.28 -17.39
N ALA A 65 23.57 -19.53 -17.20
CA ALA A 65 24.52 -19.73 -18.31
C ALA A 65 24.19 -20.95 -19.20
N ALA A 66 23.47 -21.94 -18.67
CA ALA A 66 23.00 -23.11 -19.42
C ALA A 66 21.67 -22.88 -20.15
N GLY A 67 21.13 -21.65 -20.11
CA GLY A 67 19.84 -21.32 -20.73
C GLY A 67 18.63 -21.92 -20.02
N LYS A 68 18.77 -22.30 -18.74
CA LYS A 68 17.65 -22.73 -17.89
C LYS A 68 17.20 -21.57 -17.00
N ARG A 69 15.93 -21.59 -16.59
CA ARG A 69 15.36 -20.58 -15.70
C ARG A 69 16.16 -20.43 -14.40
N ALA A 70 16.46 -19.18 -14.02
CA ALA A 70 17.21 -18.82 -12.81
C ALA A 70 16.28 -18.05 -11.85
N GLY A 71 15.52 -18.78 -11.02
CA GLY A 71 14.56 -18.18 -10.08
C GLY A 71 13.20 -17.85 -10.71
N GLU A 72 12.34 -17.21 -9.92
CA GLU A 72 10.97 -16.86 -10.35
C GLU A 72 10.96 -15.70 -11.36
N PRO A 73 10.07 -15.74 -12.37
CA PRO A 73 9.88 -14.60 -13.26
C PRO A 73 9.43 -13.36 -12.49
N ALA A 74 9.97 -12.20 -12.85
CA ALA A 74 9.50 -10.95 -12.28
C ALA A 74 8.37 -10.38 -13.13
N TYR A 75 7.16 -10.37 -12.59
CA TYR A 75 5.99 -9.76 -13.22
C TYR A 75 5.96 -8.26 -12.93
N VAL A 76 5.37 -7.48 -13.83
CA VAL A 76 5.06 -6.06 -13.59
C VAL A 76 3.57 -5.92 -13.29
N PRO A 77 3.14 -6.06 -12.02
CA PRO A 77 1.73 -6.15 -11.68
C PRO A 77 1.00 -4.80 -11.75
N TRP A 78 1.74 -3.69 -11.70
CA TRP A 78 1.18 -2.36 -11.53
C TRP A 78 1.43 -1.49 -12.75
N THR A 79 0.39 -0.76 -13.13
CA THR A 79 0.41 0.16 -14.27
C THR A 79 -0.22 1.48 -13.83
N GLN A 80 0.27 2.58 -14.40
CA GLN A 80 -0.25 3.91 -14.14
C GLN A 80 -0.77 4.53 -15.42
N ARG A 81 -2.02 5.00 -15.40
CA ARG A 81 -2.60 5.71 -16.55
C ARG A 81 -1.87 7.03 -16.77
N GLN A 82 -1.40 7.25 -18.00
CA GLN A 82 -0.79 8.48 -18.50
C GLN A 82 -1.45 8.89 -19.83
N GLY A 83 -2.51 9.70 -19.74
CA GLY A 83 -3.33 10.08 -20.90
C GLY A 83 -4.01 8.86 -21.50
N ASP A 84 -3.71 8.57 -22.76
CA ASP A 84 -4.23 7.41 -23.51
C ASP A 84 -3.47 6.10 -23.27
N TRP A 85 -2.32 6.18 -22.59
CA TRP A 85 -1.40 5.08 -22.39
C TRP A 85 -1.37 4.66 -20.93
N ASN A 86 -0.98 3.43 -20.68
CA ASN A 86 -0.63 2.91 -19.37
C ASN A 86 0.89 2.75 -19.32
N GLU A 87 1.54 3.41 -18.36
CA GLU A 87 2.96 3.18 -18.07
C GLU A 87 3.08 1.94 -17.18
N LEU A 88 4.03 1.07 -17.49
CA LEU A 88 4.49 0.03 -16.58
C LEU A 88 5.97 0.25 -16.28
N GLN A 89 6.32 0.04 -15.02
CA GLN A 89 7.70 0.10 -14.58
C GLN A 89 7.92 -0.93 -13.48
N SER A 90 9.05 -1.64 -13.55
CA SER A 90 9.50 -2.51 -12.47
C SER A 90 11.00 -2.40 -12.31
N GLU A 91 11.44 -2.35 -11.06
CA GLU A 91 12.84 -2.46 -10.67
C GLU A 91 13.04 -3.79 -9.97
N THR A 92 13.93 -4.62 -10.49
CA THR A 92 14.11 -5.98 -9.97
C THR A 92 15.58 -6.33 -9.89
N GLN A 93 15.94 -7.03 -8.82
CA GLN A 93 17.24 -7.67 -8.70
C GLN A 93 17.26 -9.02 -9.40
N ALA A 94 18.24 -9.23 -10.28
CA ALA A 94 18.48 -10.50 -10.93
C ALA A 94 18.73 -11.61 -9.88
N PRO A 95 18.02 -12.75 -9.93
CA PRO A 95 18.23 -13.85 -9.00
C PRO A 95 19.66 -14.41 -9.06
N PRO A 96 20.14 -15.07 -7.98
CA PRO A 96 21.43 -15.74 -7.98
C PRO A 96 21.59 -16.70 -9.18
N GLY A 97 22.76 -16.69 -9.82
CA GLY A 97 23.06 -17.54 -10.98
C GLY A 97 22.51 -17.04 -12.33
N THR A 98 21.90 -15.85 -12.38
CA THR A 98 21.48 -15.21 -13.64
C THR A 98 22.68 -14.90 -14.54
N ALA A 99 22.52 -15.18 -15.84
CA ALA A 99 23.45 -14.84 -16.92
C ALA A 99 22.79 -14.01 -18.04
N SER A 100 21.47 -14.12 -18.18
CA SER A 100 20.67 -13.40 -19.17
C SER A 100 19.19 -13.34 -18.76
N VAL A 101 18.39 -12.55 -19.46
CA VAL A 101 16.94 -12.42 -19.22
C VAL A 101 16.19 -12.32 -20.54
N TYR A 102 14.99 -12.89 -20.59
CA TYR A 102 14.01 -12.56 -21.62
C TYR A 102 13.07 -11.48 -21.09
N VAL A 103 12.99 -10.36 -21.80
CA VAL A 103 11.88 -9.41 -21.65
C VAL A 103 10.73 -9.95 -22.49
N GLU A 104 9.59 -10.25 -21.88
CA GLU A 104 8.42 -10.81 -22.55
C GLU A 104 7.24 -9.86 -22.40
N LEU A 105 6.68 -9.46 -23.55
CA LEU A 105 5.52 -8.57 -23.67
C LEU A 105 4.44 -9.31 -24.48
N TYR A 106 3.51 -9.94 -23.78
CA TYR A 106 2.55 -10.88 -24.34
C TYR A 106 1.10 -10.39 -24.21
N LEU A 107 0.26 -10.96 -25.07
CA LEU A 107 -1.19 -10.94 -24.97
C LEU A 107 -1.66 -12.39 -24.79
N ALA A 108 -2.56 -12.63 -23.84
CA ALA A 108 -3.06 -13.94 -23.48
C ALA A 108 -4.58 -13.96 -23.46
N ASN A 109 -5.18 -14.94 -24.15
CA ASN A 109 -6.60 -15.27 -24.08
C ASN A 109 -7.55 -14.08 -24.34
N ALA A 110 -7.13 -13.14 -25.18
CA ALA A 110 -7.90 -11.96 -25.55
C ALA A 110 -8.23 -12.01 -27.05
N PRO A 111 -9.16 -12.89 -27.51
CA PRO A 111 -9.37 -13.16 -28.93
C PRO A 111 -9.65 -11.91 -29.76
N GLN A 112 -10.41 -10.97 -29.20
CA GLN A 112 -10.76 -9.70 -29.85
C GLN A 112 -9.82 -8.55 -29.47
N GLY A 113 -8.87 -8.80 -28.58
CA GLY A 113 -8.00 -7.79 -28.00
C GLY A 113 -6.83 -7.44 -28.89
N THR A 114 -6.43 -6.17 -28.83
CA THR A 114 -5.14 -5.70 -29.35
C THR A 114 -4.42 -4.92 -28.25
N VAL A 115 -3.12 -5.16 -28.09
CA VAL A 115 -2.24 -4.34 -27.27
C VAL A 115 -1.14 -3.75 -28.14
N TRP A 116 -0.91 -2.45 -27.98
CA TRP A 116 0.21 -1.72 -28.58
C TRP A 116 1.22 -1.41 -27.49
N TRP A 117 2.49 -1.76 -27.70
CA TRP A 117 3.61 -1.47 -26.82
C TRP A 117 4.52 -0.40 -27.41
N ASP A 118 4.95 0.56 -26.61
CA ASP A 118 5.82 1.66 -27.01
C ASP A 118 6.88 1.97 -25.94
N ASP A 119 7.95 2.67 -26.34
CA ASP A 119 9.07 3.11 -25.48
C ASP A 119 9.61 2.00 -24.54
N ILE A 120 9.81 0.80 -25.08
CA ILE A 120 10.27 -0.37 -24.31
C ILE A 120 11.77 -0.26 -24.01
N SER A 121 12.13 -0.31 -22.73
CA SER A 121 13.52 -0.25 -22.26
C SER A 121 13.77 -1.23 -21.12
N LEU A 122 14.99 -1.80 -21.11
CA LEU A 122 15.53 -2.54 -19.99
C LEU A 122 16.92 -1.98 -19.70
N GLU A 123 17.07 -1.33 -18.55
CA GLU A 123 18.28 -0.63 -18.17
C GLU A 123 18.90 -1.28 -16.94
N ARG A 124 20.23 -1.36 -16.87
CA ARG A 124 20.93 -1.66 -15.62
C ARG A 124 20.86 -0.42 -14.74
N ILE A 125 20.48 -0.59 -13.49
CA ILE A 125 20.41 0.48 -12.51
C ILE A 125 21.27 0.14 -11.29
N PRO A 126 21.76 1.13 -10.53
CA PRO A 126 22.30 0.85 -9.21
C PRO A 126 21.23 0.22 -8.32
N PRO A 127 21.62 -0.58 -7.31
CA PRO A 127 20.68 -1.03 -6.29
C PRO A 127 19.90 0.17 -5.72
N PRO A 128 18.56 0.09 -5.62
CA PRO A 128 17.79 1.15 -5.00
C PRO A 128 18.26 1.35 -3.56
N ALA A 129 18.31 2.60 -3.13
CA ALA A 129 18.72 2.94 -1.78
C ALA A 129 17.82 2.22 -0.77
N ALA A 130 18.43 1.53 0.20
CA ALA A 130 17.67 0.89 1.27
C ALA A 130 16.93 1.96 2.07
N ARG A 131 15.60 1.89 2.10
CA ARG A 131 14.75 2.84 2.81
C ARG A 131 14.18 2.17 4.06
N LYS A 132 15.03 2.05 5.08
CA LYS A 132 14.66 1.44 6.37
C LYS A 132 13.73 2.37 7.14
N VAL A 133 12.70 1.79 7.77
CA VAL A 133 11.71 2.53 8.56
C VAL A 133 11.53 1.82 9.89
N ASN A 134 11.73 2.54 10.99
CA ASN A 134 11.47 2.02 12.33
C ASN A 134 10.02 2.35 12.72
N VAL A 135 9.15 1.34 12.70
CA VAL A 135 7.75 1.48 13.13
C VAL A 135 7.61 1.02 14.58
N ALA A 136 7.16 1.92 15.45
CA ALA A 136 6.78 1.63 16.83
C ALA A 136 5.26 1.54 16.93
N THR A 137 4.77 0.46 17.53
CA THR A 137 3.35 0.21 17.75
C THR A 137 3.05 0.29 19.24
N VAL A 138 2.04 1.06 19.63
CA VAL A 138 1.70 1.25 21.04
C VAL A 138 0.52 0.37 21.41
N ASN A 139 0.83 -0.76 22.04
CA ASN A 139 -0.16 -1.65 22.61
C ASN A 139 -0.43 -1.27 24.08
N LEU A 140 -1.36 -0.34 24.26
CA LEU A 140 -1.77 0.17 25.58
C LEU A 140 -3.29 0.13 25.65
N ARG A 141 -3.83 -0.42 26.75
CA ARG A 141 -5.24 -0.27 27.13
C ARG A 141 -5.39 0.74 28.26
N PRO A 142 -5.85 1.98 27.97
CA PRO A 142 -6.11 2.96 29.01
C PRO A 142 -7.13 2.43 30.03
N ARG A 143 -6.98 2.85 31.29
CA ARG A 143 -7.90 2.51 32.38
C ARG A 143 -8.27 3.76 33.17
N ASN A 144 -9.46 3.75 33.77
CA ASN A 144 -9.92 4.79 34.70
C ASN A 144 -9.80 6.22 34.14
N SER A 145 -10.20 6.43 32.88
CA SER A 145 -10.17 7.74 32.23
C SER A 145 -11.54 8.41 32.33
N SER A 146 -11.57 9.66 32.81
CA SER A 146 -12.81 10.45 32.93
C SER A 146 -13.38 10.89 31.56
N GLY A 147 -12.55 10.88 30.52
CA GLY A 147 -12.93 11.18 29.15
C GLY A 147 -11.75 11.15 28.18
N ARG A 148 -11.97 11.72 26.99
CA ARG A 148 -11.00 11.75 25.87
C ARG A 148 -9.61 12.23 26.28
N GLU A 149 -9.52 13.34 27.00
CA GLU A 149 -8.24 13.99 27.32
C GLU A 149 -7.34 13.10 28.18
N GLU A 150 -7.90 12.45 29.21
CA GLU A 150 -7.15 11.52 30.06
C GLU A 150 -6.76 10.25 29.31
N SER A 151 -7.65 9.68 28.48
CA SER A 151 -7.34 8.50 27.67
C SER A 151 -6.16 8.78 26.73
N VAL A 152 -6.22 9.88 25.98
CA VAL A 152 -5.14 10.32 25.07
C VAL A 152 -3.85 10.61 25.82
N SER A 153 -3.93 11.22 27.00
CA SER A 153 -2.75 11.52 27.83
C SER A 153 -2.00 10.26 28.27
N GLN A 154 -2.70 9.15 28.52
CA GLN A 154 -2.05 7.87 28.83
C GLN A 154 -1.22 7.33 27.65
N PHE A 155 -1.70 7.50 26.42
CA PHE A 155 -0.93 7.15 25.21
C PHE A 155 0.29 8.06 25.07
N ILE A 156 0.13 9.38 25.25
CA ILE A 156 1.24 10.34 25.15
C ILE A 156 2.32 10.03 26.20
N ALA A 157 1.93 9.78 27.45
CA ALA A 157 2.85 9.38 28.51
C ALA A 157 3.57 8.06 28.20
N THR A 158 2.87 7.10 27.59
CA THR A 158 3.45 5.83 27.16
C THR A 158 4.46 6.04 26.03
N ILE A 159 4.14 6.85 25.02
CA ILE A 159 5.06 7.24 23.95
C ILE A 159 6.32 7.88 24.54
N ALA A 160 6.16 8.79 25.52
CA ALA A 160 7.28 9.44 26.19
C ALA A 160 8.21 8.42 26.87
N LYS A 161 7.63 7.41 27.54
CA LYS A 161 8.35 6.44 28.36
C LYS A 161 8.97 5.28 27.57
N THR A 162 8.30 4.76 26.54
CA THR A 162 8.63 3.44 25.97
C THR A 162 9.02 3.47 24.50
N VAL A 163 8.60 4.48 23.74
CA VAL A 163 8.90 4.53 22.30
C VAL A 163 10.35 5.02 22.09
N PRO A 164 11.19 4.24 21.39
CA PRO A 164 12.57 4.64 21.09
C PRO A 164 12.66 5.95 20.31
N ALA A 165 13.71 6.73 20.56
CA ALA A 165 13.90 8.03 19.92
C ALA A 165 14.16 7.94 18.40
N ASN A 166 14.51 6.77 17.88
CA ASN A 166 14.75 6.52 16.45
C ASN A 166 13.52 5.94 15.72
N ALA A 167 12.33 5.95 16.34
CA ALA A 167 11.09 5.58 15.66
C ALA A 167 10.76 6.62 14.58
N ASP A 168 10.54 6.16 13.36
CA ASP A 168 10.10 6.98 12.22
C ASP A 168 8.58 7.14 12.19
N VAL A 169 7.88 6.11 12.66
CA VAL A 169 6.42 6.03 12.69
C VAL A 169 5.98 5.50 14.05
N ILE A 170 5.01 6.16 14.67
CA ILE A 170 4.33 5.71 15.88
C ILE A 170 2.88 5.41 15.51
N LEU A 171 2.51 4.13 15.54
CA LEU A 171 1.16 3.66 15.26
C LEU A 171 0.41 3.44 16.58
N LEU A 172 -0.71 4.14 16.73
CA LEU A 172 -1.64 4.02 17.85
C LEU A 172 -2.90 3.23 17.45
N PRO A 173 -3.64 2.67 18.42
CA PRO A 173 -4.85 1.91 18.18
C PRO A 173 -6.02 2.70 17.57
N GLU A 174 -7.08 1.98 17.21
CA GLU A 174 -8.37 2.53 16.80
C GLU A 174 -9.11 3.14 18.01
N GLY A 175 -9.69 4.33 17.87
CA GLY A 175 -10.55 4.91 18.91
C GLY A 175 -9.82 5.27 20.21
N ILE A 176 -8.62 5.87 20.14
CA ILE A 176 -7.79 6.17 21.33
C ILE A 176 -8.46 7.11 22.35
N SER A 177 -9.54 7.78 21.95
CA SER A 177 -10.29 8.72 22.78
C SER A 177 -11.35 8.08 23.68
N ILE A 178 -11.75 6.83 23.42
CA ILE A 178 -12.90 6.22 24.12
C ILE A 178 -12.49 5.12 25.12
N VAL A 179 -11.40 4.40 24.87
CA VAL A 179 -11.04 3.22 25.67
C VAL A 179 -10.67 3.61 27.08
N GLY A 180 -11.18 2.86 28.07
CA GLY A 180 -10.96 3.16 29.49
C GLY A 180 -11.85 4.27 30.04
N THR A 181 -12.78 4.81 29.23
CA THR A 181 -13.78 5.79 29.64
C THR A 181 -15.18 5.16 29.76
N THR A 182 -16.11 5.87 30.41
CA THR A 182 -17.55 5.54 30.43
C THR A 182 -18.35 6.32 29.38
N LYS A 183 -17.65 7.01 28.45
CA LYS A 183 -18.23 7.93 27.48
C LYS A 183 -18.73 7.20 26.24
N SER A 184 -19.73 7.79 25.57
CA SER A 184 -20.19 7.34 24.26
C SER A 184 -19.28 7.87 23.15
N ILE A 185 -19.44 7.34 21.92
CA ILE A 185 -18.76 7.86 20.73
C ILE A 185 -19.09 9.35 20.54
N LEU A 186 -20.35 9.74 20.74
CA LEU A 186 -20.80 11.12 20.61
C LEU A 186 -20.09 12.07 21.59
N ASP A 187 -19.84 11.61 22.82
CA ASP A 187 -19.18 12.41 23.86
C ASP A 187 -17.69 12.66 23.55
N VAL A 188 -17.04 11.74 22.84
CA VAL A 188 -15.60 11.81 22.53
C VAL A 188 -15.30 12.26 21.11
N ALA A 189 -16.32 12.32 20.24
CA ALA A 189 -16.15 12.74 18.85
C ALA A 189 -15.75 14.21 18.76
N GLU A 190 -14.78 14.51 17.90
CA GLU A 190 -14.19 15.83 17.77
C GLU A 190 -13.89 16.19 16.31
N SER A 191 -13.73 17.48 16.00
CA SER A 191 -13.31 17.90 14.66
C SER A 191 -11.88 17.45 14.37
N ILE A 192 -11.54 17.32 13.08
CA ILE A 192 -10.16 17.15 12.63
C ILE A 192 -9.84 18.30 11.67
N PRO A 193 -8.92 19.22 12.03
CA PRO A 193 -8.12 19.26 13.26
C PRO A 193 -8.95 19.51 14.53
N GLY A 194 -8.45 19.01 15.66
CA GLY A 194 -9.09 19.13 16.97
C GLY A 194 -8.14 18.80 18.14
N PRO A 195 -8.65 18.77 19.37
CA PRO A 195 -7.84 18.60 20.58
C PRO A 195 -6.87 17.41 20.55
N THR A 196 -7.32 16.22 20.13
CA THR A 196 -6.43 15.05 20.07
C THR A 196 -5.36 15.20 18.99
N THR A 197 -5.71 15.69 17.79
CA THR A 197 -4.71 15.88 16.74
C THR A 197 -3.69 16.96 17.11
N GLN A 198 -4.10 18.02 17.83
CA GLN A 198 -3.19 19.05 18.34
C GLN A 198 -2.19 18.49 19.37
N ALA A 199 -2.68 17.67 20.31
CA ALA A 199 -1.83 17.02 21.29
C ALA A 199 -0.81 16.08 20.63
N LEU A 200 -1.27 15.24 19.69
CA LEU A 200 -0.40 14.34 18.93
C LEU A 200 0.56 15.08 18.00
N SER A 201 0.18 16.22 17.43
CA SER A 201 1.04 17.08 16.59
C SER A 201 2.25 17.58 17.37
N THR A 202 2.04 17.98 18.63
CA THR A 202 3.14 18.38 19.52
C THR A 202 4.11 17.23 19.75
N VAL A 203 3.59 16.00 19.96
CA VAL A 203 4.41 14.81 20.15
C VAL A 203 5.17 14.44 18.88
N ALA A 204 4.50 14.45 17.72
CA ALA A 204 5.08 14.12 16.42
C ALA A 204 6.27 15.03 16.10
N LYS A 205 6.09 16.34 16.28
CA LYS A 205 7.15 17.35 16.10
C LYS A 205 8.31 17.16 17.06
N ALA A 206 8.04 16.92 18.35
CA ALA A 206 9.08 16.70 19.36
C ALA A 206 9.88 15.41 19.09
N ARG A 207 9.23 14.35 18.61
CA ARG A 207 9.84 13.07 18.27
C ARG A 207 10.45 13.04 16.87
N LYS A 208 10.14 14.02 16.01
CA LYS A 208 10.45 14.01 14.56
C LYS A 208 9.99 12.72 13.89
N ALA A 209 8.81 12.24 14.29
CA ALA A 209 8.23 10.98 13.85
C ALA A 209 6.83 11.21 13.31
N TYR A 210 6.42 10.40 12.34
CA TYR A 210 5.01 10.34 11.95
C TYR A 210 4.19 9.68 13.06
N ILE A 211 2.94 10.11 13.24
CA ILE A 211 1.99 9.47 14.15
C ILE A 211 0.73 9.10 13.39
N VAL A 212 0.27 7.86 13.56
CA VAL A 212 -1.04 7.41 13.10
C VAL A 212 -1.91 7.05 14.29
N ALA A 213 -3.16 7.53 14.31
CA ALA A 213 -4.10 7.26 15.39
C ALA A 213 -5.54 7.15 14.88
N GLY A 214 -6.33 6.24 15.45
CA GLY A 214 -7.77 6.20 15.22
C GLY A 214 -8.52 7.14 16.17
N ILE A 215 -9.35 8.02 15.61
CA ILE A 215 -10.11 9.05 16.29
C ILE A 215 -11.56 8.99 15.77
N TYR A 216 -12.53 9.22 16.66
CA TYR A 216 -13.90 9.48 16.23
C TYR A 216 -14.03 10.94 15.79
N GLU A 217 -14.18 11.13 14.48
CA GLU A 217 -14.28 12.44 13.85
C GLU A 217 -15.73 12.92 13.85
N LYS A 218 -15.94 14.22 14.08
CA LYS A 218 -17.19 14.92 13.89
C LYS A 218 -17.03 16.03 12.86
N GLU A 219 -17.79 15.95 11.77
CA GLU A 219 -17.87 16.98 10.73
C GLU A 219 -19.33 17.45 10.62
N GLY A 220 -19.60 18.64 11.15
CA GLY A 220 -20.97 19.13 11.32
C GLY A 220 -21.77 18.20 12.24
N HIS A 221 -22.81 17.56 11.69
CA HIS A 221 -23.66 16.61 12.39
C HIS A 221 -23.31 15.14 12.14
N VAL A 222 -22.31 14.88 11.29
CA VAL A 222 -21.93 13.53 10.87
C VAL A 222 -20.71 13.06 11.64
N MET A 223 -20.71 11.80 12.06
CA MET A 223 -19.59 11.19 12.77
C MET A 223 -18.94 10.09 11.93
N TYR A 224 -17.62 9.97 12.04
CA TYR A 224 -16.82 9.00 11.31
C TYR A 224 -15.81 8.31 12.25
N ASN A 225 -15.42 7.09 11.89
CA ASN A 225 -14.26 6.43 12.46
C ASN A 225 -13.06 6.73 11.55
N THR A 226 -12.10 7.52 12.03
CA THR A 226 -11.08 8.15 11.18
C THR A 226 -9.68 7.86 11.69
N ALA A 227 -8.82 7.33 10.81
CA ALA A 227 -7.39 7.26 11.05
C ALA A 227 -6.75 8.56 10.54
N VAL A 228 -5.98 9.24 11.39
CA VAL A 228 -5.20 10.43 11.02
C VAL A 228 -3.74 10.07 10.84
N LEU A 229 -3.07 10.71 9.88
CA LEU A 229 -1.62 10.69 9.71
C LEU A 229 -1.08 12.09 9.97
N ILE A 230 -0.23 12.21 10.99
CA ILE A 230 0.47 13.42 11.37
C ILE A 230 1.95 13.25 11.01
N ASP A 231 2.55 14.25 10.38
CA ASP A 231 3.94 14.19 9.93
C ASP A 231 4.97 14.60 10.99
N ARG A 232 6.25 14.53 10.62
CA ARG A 232 7.38 14.88 11.48
C ARG A 232 7.41 16.36 11.89
N HIS A 233 6.71 17.25 11.19
CA HIS A 233 6.60 18.67 11.50
C HIS A 233 5.43 18.96 12.46
N GLY A 234 4.55 17.98 12.66
CA GLY A 234 3.31 18.10 13.42
C GLY A 234 2.13 18.54 12.57
N ASP A 235 2.23 18.48 11.24
CA ASP A 235 1.13 18.81 10.34
C ASP A 235 0.31 17.56 10.02
N ILE A 236 -1.01 17.73 9.78
CA ILE A 236 -1.86 16.62 9.36
C ILE A 236 -1.58 16.35 7.88
N ALA A 237 -0.78 15.32 7.60
CA ALA A 237 -0.48 14.87 6.24
C ALA A 237 -1.69 14.22 5.57
N GLY A 238 -2.66 13.70 6.35
CA GLY A 238 -3.91 13.22 5.81
C GLY A 238 -4.80 12.50 6.82
N LYS A 239 -5.97 12.07 6.35
CA LYS A 239 -6.92 11.26 7.12
C LYS A 239 -7.64 10.25 6.22
N TYR A 240 -8.02 9.13 6.81
CA TYR A 240 -8.80 8.07 6.19
C TYR A 240 -10.04 7.78 7.05
N ARG A 241 -11.23 7.87 6.46
CA ARG A 241 -12.49 7.47 7.10
C ARG A 241 -12.77 6.01 6.77
N LYS A 242 -12.93 5.17 7.80
CA LYS A 242 -13.21 3.73 7.68
C LYS A 242 -14.37 3.49 6.71
N VAL A 243 -14.14 2.66 5.70
CA VAL A 243 -15.14 2.39 4.66
C VAL A 243 -16.03 1.24 5.10
N TYR A 244 -15.44 0.14 5.59
CA TYR A 244 -16.21 -0.99 6.08
C TYR A 244 -16.50 -0.83 7.57
N LEU A 245 -17.73 -0.39 7.88
CA LEU A 245 -18.20 -0.30 9.26
C LEU A 245 -18.84 -1.63 9.70
N PRO A 246 -18.48 -2.15 10.90
CA PRO A 246 -19.29 -3.17 11.53
C PRO A 246 -20.68 -2.61 11.90
N ARG A 247 -21.66 -3.49 12.04
CA ARG A 247 -23.07 -3.08 12.21
C ARG A 247 -23.26 -2.20 13.44
N GLU A 248 -22.55 -2.50 14.51
CA GLU A 248 -22.59 -1.80 15.79
C GLU A 248 -22.06 -0.36 15.69
N GLU A 249 -21.17 -0.07 14.75
CA GLU A 249 -20.70 1.30 14.49
C GLU A 249 -21.77 2.11 13.75
N VAL A 250 -22.44 1.51 12.77
CA VAL A 250 -23.55 2.14 12.03
C VAL A 250 -24.72 2.45 12.97
N GLU A 251 -25.06 1.51 13.86
CA GLU A 251 -26.13 1.68 14.86
C GLU A 251 -25.82 2.78 15.87
N LYS A 252 -24.55 3.11 16.08
CA LYS A 252 -24.08 4.23 16.90
C LYS A 252 -23.99 5.56 16.14
N GLY A 253 -24.43 5.59 14.88
CA GLY A 253 -24.49 6.79 14.05
C GLY A 253 -23.21 7.13 13.30
N LEU A 254 -22.27 6.18 13.16
CA LEU A 254 -21.10 6.39 12.32
C LEU A 254 -21.46 6.22 10.84
N THR A 255 -20.88 7.09 10.01
CA THR A 255 -21.05 7.09 8.56
C THR A 255 -19.78 6.51 7.91
N PRO A 256 -19.90 5.67 6.87
CA PRO A 256 -18.73 5.12 6.18
C PRO A 256 -18.00 6.19 5.37
N GLY A 257 -16.70 6.00 5.20
CA GLY A 257 -15.90 6.68 4.19
C GLY A 257 -16.21 6.17 2.77
N THR A 258 -15.57 6.78 1.77
CA THR A 258 -15.87 6.51 0.36
C THR A 258 -14.63 6.25 -0.52
N HIS A 259 -13.41 6.40 0.01
CA HIS A 259 -12.17 6.31 -0.77
C HIS A 259 -11.03 5.73 0.07
N TYR A 260 -9.99 5.23 -0.61
CA TYR A 260 -8.76 4.68 0.00
C TYR A 260 -7.54 5.52 -0.41
N PRO A 261 -7.27 6.66 0.26
CA PRO A 261 -6.16 7.54 -0.10
C PRO A 261 -4.79 6.92 0.26
N VAL A 262 -3.80 7.21 -0.57
CA VAL A 262 -2.37 6.92 -0.31
C VAL A 262 -1.63 8.23 -0.07
N PHE A 263 -0.84 8.29 0.99
CA PHE A 263 -0.11 9.47 1.44
C PHE A 263 1.37 9.35 1.10
N GLN A 264 1.94 10.41 0.55
CA GLN A 264 3.38 10.50 0.30
C GLN A 264 4.11 10.88 1.60
N THR A 265 5.12 10.10 1.97
CA THR A 265 6.03 10.36 3.10
C THR A 265 7.48 10.38 2.62
N ASP A 266 8.40 10.84 3.48
CA ASP A 266 9.84 10.81 3.21
C ASP A 266 10.41 9.39 3.12
N PHE A 267 9.70 8.42 3.71
CA PHE A 267 10.00 7.00 3.62
C PHE A 267 8.99 6.24 2.76
N GLY A 268 8.28 6.87 1.81
CA GLY A 268 7.43 6.16 0.85
C GLY A 268 5.95 6.42 0.90
N LYS A 269 5.20 5.60 0.17
CA LYS A 269 3.74 5.73 0.08
C LYS A 269 3.06 4.88 1.16
N VAL A 270 2.22 5.53 1.96
CA VAL A 270 1.52 4.91 3.09
C VAL A 270 0.02 4.91 2.82
N GLY A 271 -0.60 3.75 2.93
CA GLY A 271 -2.05 3.59 3.03
C GLY A 271 -2.52 3.45 4.47
N LEU A 272 -3.79 3.79 4.73
CA LEU A 272 -4.42 3.59 6.03
C LEU A 272 -5.62 2.66 5.88
N MET A 273 -5.77 1.73 6.83
CA MET A 273 -6.94 0.89 7.03
C MET A 273 -7.37 0.99 8.50
N ILE A 274 -8.60 0.61 8.83
CA ILE A 274 -9.05 0.52 10.21
C ILE A 274 -9.75 -0.80 10.44
N CYS A 275 -9.22 -1.61 11.36
CA CYS A 275 -9.90 -2.75 11.97
C CYS A 275 -10.70 -3.63 11.00
N TYR A 276 -12.02 -3.43 10.94
CA TYR A 276 -12.96 -4.22 10.14
C TYR A 276 -12.64 -4.22 8.64
N ASP A 277 -11.90 -3.24 8.13
CA ASP A 277 -11.42 -3.23 6.75
C ASP A 277 -10.59 -4.48 6.41
N VAL A 278 -9.91 -5.12 7.37
CA VAL A 278 -9.07 -6.31 7.12
C VAL A 278 -9.88 -7.52 6.63
N PHE A 279 -11.17 -7.59 6.98
CA PHE A 279 -12.04 -8.68 6.55
C PHE A 279 -12.38 -8.62 5.05
N PHE A 280 -12.12 -7.50 4.40
CA PHE A 280 -12.36 -7.26 2.99
C PHE A 280 -11.02 -7.18 2.24
N ALA A 281 -10.97 -7.71 1.02
CA ALA A 281 -9.74 -7.69 0.22
C ALA A 281 -9.55 -6.34 -0.49
N GLU A 282 -10.66 -5.66 -0.76
CA GLU A 282 -10.78 -4.44 -1.54
C GLU A 282 -9.95 -3.28 -0.98
N PRO A 283 -9.92 -2.99 0.35
CA PRO A 283 -9.13 -1.86 0.88
C PRO A 283 -7.64 -2.02 0.60
N ALA A 284 -7.06 -3.18 0.97
CA ALA A 284 -5.64 -3.44 0.79
C ALA A 284 -5.27 -3.46 -0.70
N ARG A 285 -6.12 -4.05 -1.54
CA ARG A 285 -5.93 -4.05 -3.00
C ARG A 285 -5.97 -2.63 -3.57
N ALA A 286 -6.97 -1.82 -3.20
CA ALA A 286 -7.11 -0.46 -3.70
C ALA A 286 -5.90 0.43 -3.32
N LEU A 287 -5.36 0.26 -2.10
CA LEU A 287 -4.16 0.98 -1.65
C LEU A 287 -2.91 0.50 -2.40
N ALA A 288 -2.74 -0.80 -2.59
CA ALA A 288 -1.60 -1.37 -3.32
C ALA A 288 -1.61 -0.97 -4.81
N ASN A 289 -2.78 -0.96 -5.45
CA ASN A 289 -2.95 -0.49 -6.83
C ASN A 289 -2.54 0.99 -7.01
N GLN A 290 -2.67 1.80 -5.95
CA GLN A 290 -2.22 3.20 -5.93
C GLN A 290 -0.73 3.35 -5.57
N GLY A 291 -0.03 2.23 -5.37
CA GLY A 291 1.40 2.16 -5.10
C GLY A 291 1.76 2.33 -3.62
N ALA A 292 0.88 1.98 -2.68
CA ALA A 292 1.25 1.93 -1.27
C ALA A 292 2.39 0.93 -1.03
N ASP A 293 3.46 1.36 -0.38
CA ASP A 293 4.55 0.48 0.08
C ASP A 293 4.18 -0.19 1.41
N MET A 294 3.39 0.51 2.21
CA MET A 294 3.05 0.15 3.58
C MET A 294 1.61 0.55 3.90
N ILE A 295 0.91 -0.30 4.64
CA ILE A 295 -0.40 -0.04 5.21
C ILE A 295 -0.28 0.01 6.73
N LEU A 296 -0.71 1.11 7.33
CA LEU A 296 -0.77 1.29 8.78
C LEU A 296 -2.23 1.16 9.23
N MET A 297 -2.50 0.22 10.13
CA MET A 297 -3.86 -0.15 10.52
C MET A 297 -4.07 -0.03 12.03
N PRO A 298 -4.60 1.10 12.51
CA PRO A 298 -5.21 1.18 13.83
C PRO A 298 -6.31 0.12 13.95
N ILE A 299 -6.30 -0.66 15.02
CA ILE A 299 -7.27 -1.74 15.23
C ILE A 299 -7.66 -1.85 16.70
N TRP A 300 -8.90 -2.22 16.99
CA TRP A 300 -9.29 -2.57 18.35
C TRP A 300 -8.91 -4.02 18.70
N GLY A 301 -9.18 -4.93 17.77
CA GLY A 301 -8.76 -6.33 17.74
C GLY A 301 -8.99 -6.90 16.33
N GLY A 302 -8.27 -7.95 15.94
CA GLY A 302 -8.37 -8.47 14.57
C GLY A 302 -7.86 -9.89 14.37
N ASP A 303 -7.92 -10.31 13.11
CA ASP A 303 -7.44 -11.60 12.63
C ASP A 303 -6.05 -11.45 12.00
N GLU A 304 -5.05 -12.04 12.66
CA GLU A 304 -3.67 -12.03 12.18
C GLU A 304 -3.50 -12.73 10.84
N THR A 305 -4.27 -13.78 10.59
CA THR A 305 -4.26 -14.55 9.35
C THR A 305 -4.68 -13.67 8.18
N LEU A 306 -5.74 -12.88 8.38
CA LEU A 306 -6.20 -11.95 7.35
C LEU A 306 -5.20 -10.81 7.13
N ALA A 307 -4.63 -10.23 8.20
CA ALA A 307 -3.58 -9.21 8.05
C ALA A 307 -2.38 -9.73 7.24
N LYS A 308 -1.94 -10.97 7.50
CA LYS A 308 -0.91 -11.66 6.70
C LYS A 308 -1.35 -11.86 5.25
N ALA A 309 -2.56 -12.36 5.03
CA ALA A 309 -3.09 -12.58 3.69
C ALA A 309 -3.11 -11.27 2.87
N ARG A 310 -3.58 -10.16 3.46
CA ARG A 310 -3.58 -8.83 2.83
C ARG A 310 -2.17 -8.34 2.49
N ALA A 311 -1.19 -8.56 3.37
CA ALA A 311 0.20 -8.20 3.09
C ALA A 311 0.78 -9.01 1.93
N ILE A 312 0.59 -10.34 1.94
CA ILE A 312 1.14 -11.27 0.95
C ILE A 312 0.51 -11.04 -0.42
N GLU A 313 -0.81 -11.02 -0.53
CA GLU A 313 -1.51 -10.94 -1.82
C GLU A 313 -1.31 -9.60 -2.55
N ASN A 314 -0.93 -8.57 -1.81
CA ASN A 314 -0.71 -7.22 -2.33
C ASN A 314 0.77 -6.82 -2.41
N GLY A 315 1.68 -7.62 -1.85
CA GLY A 315 3.11 -7.32 -1.85
C GLY A 315 3.48 -6.08 -1.03
N VAL A 316 2.71 -5.77 0.03
CA VAL A 316 2.90 -4.58 0.88
C VAL A 316 3.25 -4.97 2.31
N PHE A 317 3.92 -4.08 3.04
CA PHE A 317 3.97 -4.21 4.50
C PHE A 317 2.61 -3.82 5.10
N LEU A 318 2.11 -4.58 6.06
CA LEU A 318 0.90 -4.20 6.80
C LEU A 318 1.24 -4.26 8.29
N ILE A 319 1.06 -3.14 9.00
CA ILE A 319 1.37 -3.04 10.42
C ILE A 319 0.11 -2.70 11.20
N THR A 320 -0.14 -3.42 12.29
CA THR A 320 -1.29 -3.18 13.16
C THR A 320 -0.87 -2.67 14.54
N SER A 321 -1.72 -1.87 15.17
CA SER A 321 -1.60 -1.54 16.60
C SER A 321 -2.97 -1.61 17.25
N GLY A 322 -3.08 -2.37 18.34
CA GLY A 322 -4.33 -2.55 19.09
C GLY A 322 -4.13 -2.50 20.59
N TYR A 323 -5.12 -2.98 21.35
CA TYR A 323 -5.17 -2.87 22.82
C TYR A 323 -4.75 -4.12 23.58
N ASP A 324 -5.04 -5.29 23.00
CA ASP A 324 -4.92 -6.59 23.67
C ASP A 324 -4.12 -7.61 22.83
N GLN A 325 -3.69 -7.25 21.62
CA GLN A 325 -2.98 -8.14 20.70
C GLN A 325 -1.55 -7.65 20.46
N THR A 326 -0.58 -8.58 20.42
CA THR A 326 0.78 -8.27 19.99
C THR A 326 0.74 -7.64 18.61
N ALA A 327 1.34 -6.46 18.46
CA ALA A 327 1.34 -5.73 17.21
C ALA A 327 1.88 -6.59 16.06
N LEU A 328 1.13 -6.65 14.96
CA LEU A 328 1.45 -7.51 13.84
C LEU A 328 2.27 -6.75 12.82
N ARG A 329 3.32 -7.41 12.32
CA ARG A 329 4.22 -6.87 11.29
C ARG A 329 4.42 -7.89 10.15
N PRO A 330 3.34 -8.35 9.47
CA PRO A 330 3.49 -9.19 8.30
C PRO A 330 4.29 -8.48 7.20
N SER A 331 5.28 -9.21 6.69
CA SER A 331 6.12 -8.81 5.56
C SER A 331 5.57 -9.46 4.30
N PRO A 332 5.67 -8.84 3.12
CA PRO A 332 5.27 -9.47 1.86
C PRO A 332 6.03 -10.76 1.54
N ARG A 333 7.10 -11.08 2.29
CA ARG A 333 7.86 -12.33 2.19
C ARG A 333 7.72 -13.27 3.39
N SER A 334 6.82 -13.00 4.34
CA SER A 334 6.59 -13.92 5.47
C SER A 334 5.76 -15.12 5.01
N THR A 335 6.43 -16.10 4.40
CA THR A 335 5.97 -17.49 4.32
C THR A 335 6.41 -18.23 5.57
#